data_AF-A0A0D6LJX3-F1
#
_entry.id   AF-A0A0D6LJX3-F1
#
_cell.length_a   1.000
_cell.length_b   1.000
_cell.length_c   1.000
_cell.angle_alpha   90.00
_cell.angle_beta   90.00
_cell.angle_gamma   90.00
#
_symmetry.space_group_name_H-M   'P 1'
#
loop_
_entity.id
_entity.type
_entity.pdbx_description
1 polymer ?
#
loop_
_entity_poly.entity_id
_entity_poly.type
_entity_poly.pdbx_seq_one_letter_code
_entity_poly.pdbx_strand_id
1 'polypeptide(L)'
;MLILVFLLVAAFFACAKSDGEVSARLGSSAIHISWNVDFADQSVLFTVNQTNAPLGYVIIGFSDHGFYNNSDICIFRNGKLRDAYIDREFQIVYDRSQDCQLEKRRAGKFQFRRRFATCDPKDFALEEGYL
;
A
#
# COMPACT_ATOMS: atom_id res chain seq x y z
N MET A 1 30.59 -5.04 -46.80
CA MET A 1 29.69 -3.89 -46.58
C MET A 1 28.72 -4.29 -45.49
N LEU A 2 28.92 -3.76 -44.28
CA LEU A 2 28.15 -4.12 -43.08
C LEU A 2 26.88 -3.27 -43.06
N ILE A 3 25.71 -3.90 -42.93
CA ILE A 3 24.47 -3.20 -42.60
C ILE A 3 23.87 -3.88 -41.38
N LEU A 4 24.01 -3.22 -40.23
CA LEU A 4 23.34 -3.59 -38.99
C LEU A 4 22.30 -2.49 -38.72
N VAL A 5 21.01 -2.82 -38.90
CA VAL A 5 19.91 -1.92 -38.54
C VAL A 5 19.32 -2.45 -37.24
N PHE A 6 19.70 -1.85 -36.11
CA PHE A 6 18.97 -2.00 -34.86
C PHE A 6 17.80 -1.02 -34.87
N LEU A 7 16.62 -1.52 -35.22
CA LEU A 7 15.35 -0.83 -35.03
C LEU A 7 14.94 -1.02 -33.56
N LEU A 8 15.49 -0.17 -32.68
CA LEU A 8 15.03 -0.08 -31.30
C LEU A 8 13.76 0.77 -31.33
N VAL A 9 12.61 0.10 -31.43
CA VAL A 9 11.30 0.76 -31.36
C VAL A 9 11.18 1.39 -29.98
N ALA A 10 11.27 2.72 -29.94
CA ALA A 10 11.04 3.50 -28.76
C ALA A 10 9.54 3.63 -28.48
N ALA A 11 9.22 3.52 -27.19
CA ALA A 11 8.14 4.19 -26.48
C ALA A 11 6.69 3.75 -26.73
N PHE A 12 6.01 3.36 -25.66
CA PHE A 12 5.08 4.26 -24.95
C PHE A 12 5.10 3.91 -23.45
N PHE A 13 5.71 4.76 -22.62
CA PHE A 13 5.36 4.82 -21.20
C PHE A 13 3.96 5.40 -21.11
N ALA A 14 2.94 4.54 -21.14
CA ALA A 14 1.72 4.85 -20.40
C ALA A 14 2.01 4.45 -18.95
N CYS A 15 2.74 5.29 -18.21
CA CYS A 15 2.65 5.25 -16.75
C CYS A 15 1.24 5.75 -16.45
N ALA A 16 0.25 4.87 -16.56
CA ALA A 16 -1.14 5.19 -16.33
C ALA A 16 -1.28 5.42 -14.82
N LYS A 17 -1.04 6.65 -14.39
CA LYS A 17 -1.19 7.08 -13.00
C LYS A 17 -2.60 6.70 -12.53
N SER A 18 -2.71 5.56 -11.86
CA SER A 18 -3.93 5.11 -11.21
C SER A 18 -3.94 5.76 -9.84
N ASP A 19 -4.79 6.76 -9.69
CA ASP A 19 -5.07 7.39 -8.41
C ASP A 19 -6.41 6.85 -7.92
N GLY A 20 -6.46 6.46 -6.65
CA GLY A 20 -7.71 6.08 -6.01
C GLY A 20 -7.79 6.59 -4.59
N GLU A 21 -9.01 6.61 -4.07
CA GLU A 21 -9.30 7.12 -2.74
C GLU A 21 -10.44 6.36 -2.09
N VAL A 22 -10.38 6.28 -0.76
CA VAL A 22 -11.46 5.75 0.08
C VAL A 22 -11.57 6.59 1.34
N SER A 23 -12.81 6.81 1.79
CA SER A 23 -13.08 7.54 3.02
C SER A 23 -14.00 6.74 3.92
N ALA A 24 -13.74 6.78 5.23
CA ALA A 24 -14.56 6.17 6.25
C ALA A 24 -14.74 7.12 7.45
N ARG A 25 -15.87 6.98 8.14
CA ARG A 25 -16.16 7.74 9.37
C ARG A 25 -16.38 6.76 10.52
N LEU A 26 -15.74 7.01 11.65
CA LEU A 26 -15.87 6.24 12.88
C LEU A 26 -16.17 7.20 14.04
N GLY A 27 -17.46 7.32 14.38
CA GLY A 27 -17.93 8.32 15.34
C GLY A 27 -17.61 9.74 14.86
N SER A 28 -16.90 10.51 15.69
CA SER A 28 -16.43 11.86 15.32
C SER A 28 -15.21 11.85 14.42
N SER A 29 -14.51 10.72 14.30
CA SER A 29 -13.28 10.58 13.52
C SER A 29 -13.61 10.34 12.04
N ALA A 30 -12.80 10.90 11.14
CA ALA A 30 -12.86 10.57 9.72
C ALA A 30 -11.47 10.22 9.22
N ILE A 31 -11.40 9.17 8.40
CA ILE A 31 -10.20 8.70 7.73
C ILE A 31 -10.42 8.85 6.23
N HIS A 32 -9.42 9.40 5.57
CA HIS A 32 -9.33 9.46 4.13
C HIS A 32 -7.99 8.86 3.71
N ILE A 33 -8.03 7.85 2.85
CA ILE A 33 -6.86 7.21 2.28
C ILE A 33 -6.88 7.51 0.79
N SER A 34 -5.79 8.05 0.27
CA SER A 34 -5.56 8.16 -1.16
C SER A 34 -4.24 7.50 -1.51
N TRP A 35 -4.10 7.02 -2.73
CA TRP A 35 -2.88 6.37 -3.18
C TRP A 35 -2.48 6.81 -4.58
N ASN A 36 -1.19 6.69 -4.84
CA ASN A 36 -0.60 6.95 -6.15
C ASN A 36 0.29 5.76 -6.53
N VAL A 37 0.03 5.18 -7.70
CA VAL A 37 0.82 4.08 -8.25
C VAL A 37 2.04 4.62 -9.01
N ASP A 38 3.21 4.07 -8.69
CA ASP A 38 4.48 4.32 -9.37
C ASP A 38 4.94 3.03 -10.07
N PHE A 39 4.68 2.94 -11.38
CA PHE A 39 5.04 1.77 -12.18
C PHE A 39 6.55 1.66 -12.43
N ALA A 40 7.30 2.77 -12.34
CA ALA A 40 8.74 2.74 -12.54
C ALA A 40 9.44 2.13 -11.31
N ASP A 41 8.97 2.46 -10.11
CA ASP A 41 9.46 1.88 -8.85
C ASP A 41 8.74 0.56 -8.46
N GLN A 42 7.69 0.19 -9.19
CA GLN A 42 6.80 -0.94 -8.88
C GLN A 42 6.22 -0.85 -7.45
N SER A 43 5.69 0.31 -7.10
CA SER A 43 5.19 0.57 -5.76
C SER A 43 3.98 1.49 -5.73
N VAL A 44 3.30 1.50 -4.59
CA VAL A 44 2.15 2.35 -4.31
C VAL A 44 2.47 3.21 -3.10
N LEU A 45 2.30 4.52 -3.25
CA LEU A 45 2.40 5.47 -2.15
C LEU A 45 1.01 5.75 -1.59
N PHE A 46 0.74 5.25 -0.39
CA PHE A 46 -0.48 5.51 0.34
C PHE A 46 -0.33 6.77 1.20
N THR A 47 -1.38 7.59 1.23
CA THR A 47 -1.51 8.78 2.05
C THR A 47 -2.75 8.66 2.91
N VAL A 48 -2.55 8.61 4.22
CA VAL A 48 -3.63 8.44 5.20
C VAL A 48 -3.79 9.74 5.97
N ASN A 49 -5.00 10.30 5.92
CA ASN A 49 -5.38 11.52 6.60
C ASN A 49 -6.50 11.24 7.60
N GLN A 50 -6.30 11.65 8.85
CA GLN A 50 -7.23 11.53 9.95
C GLN A 50 -7.66 12.94 10.37
N THR A 51 -8.96 13.20 10.35
CA THR A 51 -9.52 14.50 10.72
C THR A 51 -10.42 14.39 11.97
N ASN A 52 -10.65 15.54 12.61
CA ASN A 52 -11.40 15.72 13.87
C ASN A 52 -10.72 15.09 15.10
N ALA A 53 -10.76 13.77 15.22
CA ALA A 53 -10.23 13.02 16.35
C ALA A 53 -9.31 11.91 15.81
N PRO A 54 -7.97 12.09 15.81
CA PRO A 54 -7.05 11.08 15.32
C PRO A 54 -7.17 9.78 16.12
N LEU A 55 -7.29 8.65 15.43
CA LEU A 55 -7.29 7.33 16.05
C LEU A 55 -5.89 6.99 16.56
N GLY A 56 -5.81 6.39 17.75
CA GLY A 56 -4.56 5.90 18.32
C GLY A 56 -3.98 4.69 17.55
N TYR A 57 -4.79 4.08 16.69
CA TYR A 57 -4.46 2.86 15.97
C TYR A 57 -5.21 2.82 14.63
N VAL A 58 -4.49 2.53 13.54
CA VAL A 58 -5.06 2.34 12.20
C VAL A 58 -4.44 1.09 11.59
N ILE A 59 -5.27 0.15 11.15
CA ILE A 59 -4.86 -0.99 10.33
C ILE A 59 -5.35 -0.75 8.92
N ILE A 60 -4.48 -0.95 7.94
CA ILE A 60 -4.82 -0.97 6.51
C ILE A 60 -4.50 -2.37 6.03
N GLY A 61 -5.48 -3.04 5.42
CA GLY A 61 -5.32 -4.41 4.95
C GLY A 61 -5.45 -4.52 3.44
N PHE A 62 -4.72 -5.47 2.89
CA PHE A 62 -4.74 -5.92 1.50
C PHE A 62 -5.15 -7.38 1.50
N SER A 63 -6.19 -7.70 0.74
CA SER A 63 -6.81 -9.02 0.78
C SER A 63 -7.61 -9.28 -0.46
N ASP A 64 -7.77 -10.56 -0.77
CA ASP A 64 -8.69 -10.99 -1.79
C ASP A 64 -10.12 -10.56 -1.42
N HIS A 65 -10.74 -9.73 -2.26
CA HIS A 65 -12.11 -9.23 -2.12
C HIS A 65 -12.50 -8.62 -0.75
N GLY A 66 -11.53 -8.13 0.04
CA GLY A 66 -11.80 -7.54 1.36
C GLY A 66 -12.00 -8.57 2.49
N PHE A 67 -11.65 -9.84 2.28
CA PHE A 67 -11.68 -10.84 3.33
C PHE A 67 -10.65 -10.56 4.43
N TYR A 68 -11.05 -10.75 5.69
CA TYR A 68 -10.19 -10.45 6.84
C TYR A 68 -9.21 -11.59 7.18
N ASN A 69 -9.51 -12.82 6.77
CA ASN A 69 -8.61 -13.95 6.98
C ASN A 69 -7.53 -13.98 5.90
N ASN A 70 -6.30 -14.32 6.28
CA ASN A 70 -5.17 -14.42 5.34
C ASN A 70 -4.92 -13.09 4.59
N SER A 71 -4.95 -11.98 5.32
CA SER A 71 -4.77 -10.63 4.79
C SER A 71 -3.41 -10.08 5.19
N ASP A 72 -2.73 -9.43 4.25
CA ASP A 72 -1.55 -8.58 4.50
C ASP A 72 -2.03 -7.27 5.15
N ILE A 73 -1.37 -6.80 6.20
CA ILE A 73 -1.78 -5.61 6.94
C ILE A 73 -0.62 -4.67 7.35
N CYS A 74 -0.78 -3.38 7.08
CA CYS A 74 0.05 -2.32 7.64
C CYS A 74 -0.61 -1.74 8.91
N ILE A 75 0.12 -1.77 10.02
CA ILE A 75 -0.35 -1.32 11.34
C ILE A 75 0.32 -0.01 11.74
N PHE A 76 -0.43 1.08 11.81
CA PHE A 76 0.04 2.37 12.32
C PHE A 76 -0.36 2.58 13.79
N ARG A 77 0.62 2.68 14.68
CA ARG A 77 0.42 2.93 16.11
C ARG A 77 1.53 3.79 16.70
N ASN A 78 1.18 4.79 17.51
CA ASN A 78 2.15 5.62 18.23
C ASN A 78 3.25 6.20 17.33
N GLY A 79 2.90 6.56 16.08
CA GLY A 79 3.84 7.11 15.12
C GLY A 79 4.77 6.12 14.44
N LYS A 80 4.58 4.82 14.66
CA LYS A 80 5.32 3.74 13.99
C LYS A 80 4.37 3.00 13.06
N LEU A 81 4.88 2.58 11.91
CA LEU A 81 4.22 1.64 11.01
C LEU A 81 4.90 0.28 11.16
N ARG A 82 4.11 -0.78 11.26
CA ARG A 82 4.59 -2.16 11.34
C ARG A 82 3.87 -3.02 10.34
N ASP A 83 4.62 -3.94 9.78
CA ASP A 83 4.15 -4.95 8.85
C ASP A 83 3.68 -6.18 9.62
N ALA A 84 2.60 -6.79 9.15
CA ALA A 84 1.98 -7.97 9.73
C ALA A 84 1.02 -8.61 8.73
N TYR A 85 0.57 -9.82 9.03
CA TYR A 85 -0.56 -10.44 8.37
C TYR A 85 -1.57 -10.96 9.39
N ILE A 86 -2.80 -11.20 8.94
CA ILE A 86 -3.83 -11.92 9.69
C ILE A 86 -3.80 -13.37 9.23
N ASP A 87 -3.56 -14.31 10.14
CA ASP A 87 -3.53 -15.73 9.82
C ASP A 87 -4.94 -16.32 9.61
N ARG A 88 -5.01 -17.65 9.40
CA ARG A 88 -6.27 -18.34 9.15
C ARG A 88 -7.14 -18.45 10.40
N GLU A 89 -6.53 -18.27 11.56
CA GLU A 89 -7.12 -18.29 12.89
C GLU A 89 -7.47 -16.87 13.38
N PHE A 90 -7.47 -15.88 12.48
CA PHE A 90 -7.80 -14.48 12.74
C PHE A 90 -6.84 -13.79 13.72
N GLN A 91 -5.61 -14.29 13.86
CA GLN A 91 -4.59 -13.68 14.70
C GLN A 91 -3.68 -12.76 13.89
N ILE A 92 -3.32 -11.62 14.49
CA ILE A 92 -2.32 -10.72 13.93
C ILE A 92 -0.93 -11.29 14.23
N VAL A 93 -0.17 -11.58 13.17
CA VAL A 93 1.21 -12.05 13.25
C VAL A 93 2.11 -10.98 12.63
N TYR A 94 3.04 -10.46 13.42
CA TYR A 94 3.99 -9.46 12.91
C TYR A 94 5.04 -10.09 12.01
N ASP A 95 5.28 -9.47 10.87
CA ASP A 95 6.29 -9.93 9.94
C ASP A 95 7.70 -9.60 10.42
N ARG A 96 8.62 -10.43 9.92
CA ARG A 96 10.06 -10.23 10.10
C ARG A 96 10.58 -9.21 9.09
N SER A 97 9.96 -9.17 7.91
CA SER A 97 10.19 -8.15 6.90
C SER A 97 9.44 -6.87 7.25
N GLN A 98 9.79 -5.78 6.57
CA GLN A 98 9.07 -4.51 6.65
C GLN A 98 8.79 -4.04 5.23
N ASP A 99 7.62 -4.41 4.72
CA ASP A 99 7.18 -4.09 3.38
C ASP A 99 6.29 -2.84 3.34
N CYS A 100 5.73 -2.43 4.49
CA CYS A 100 5.04 -1.15 4.71
C CYS A 100 6.00 -0.02 5.13
N GLN A 101 6.69 0.61 4.18
CA GLN A 101 7.72 1.62 4.49
C GLN A 101 7.14 3.00 4.80
N LEU A 102 7.20 3.44 6.06
CA LEU A 102 6.77 4.78 6.47
C LEU A 102 7.72 5.85 5.89
N GLU A 103 7.19 6.74 5.04
CA GLU A 103 7.98 7.81 4.42
C GLU A 103 7.82 9.16 5.11
N LYS A 104 6.58 9.52 5.46
CA LYS A 104 6.27 10.83 6.08
C LYS A 104 5.24 10.67 7.16
N ARG A 105 5.37 11.50 8.21
CA ARG A 105 4.40 11.56 9.30
C ARG A 105 4.31 12.98 9.86
N ARG A 106 3.08 13.43 10.06
CA ARG A 106 2.73 14.64 10.82
C ARG A 106 1.46 14.38 11.63
N ALA A 107 1.04 15.34 12.45
CA ALA A 107 -0.20 15.22 13.21
C ALA A 107 -1.38 14.91 12.28
N GLY A 108 -2.11 13.83 12.56
CA GLY A 108 -3.27 13.40 11.78
C GLY A 108 -2.97 12.93 10.34
N LYS A 109 -1.71 12.82 9.89
CA LYS A 109 -1.41 12.37 8.53
C LYS A 109 -0.13 11.54 8.47
N PHE A 110 -0.15 10.44 7.74
CA PHE A 110 1.05 9.68 7.42
C PHE A 110 1.04 9.20 5.98
N GLN A 111 2.23 8.91 5.45
CA GLN A 111 2.43 8.35 4.13
C GLN A 111 3.34 7.14 4.24
N PHE A 112 3.01 6.08 3.51
CA PHE A 112 3.83 4.89 3.45
C PHE A 112 3.81 4.30 2.05
N ARG A 113 4.90 3.63 1.69
CA ARG A 113 5.07 2.97 0.41
C ARG A 113 5.05 1.47 0.58
N ARG A 114 4.43 0.79 -0.38
CA ARG A 114 4.36 -0.67 -0.47
C ARG A 114 4.69 -1.08 -1.90
N ARG A 115 5.58 -2.05 -2.08
CA ARG A 115 5.86 -2.60 -3.43
C ARG A 115 4.69 -3.42 -3.94
N PHE A 116 4.58 -3.60 -5.25
CA PHE A 116 3.54 -4.45 -5.85
C PHE A 116 3.64 -5.90 -5.38
N ALA A 117 4.86 -6.41 -5.26
CA ALA A 117 5.13 -7.74 -4.74
C ALA A 117 6.31 -7.69 -3.76
N THR A 118 6.37 -8.68 -2.87
CA THR A 118 7.46 -8.88 -1.92
C THR A 118 7.99 -10.29 -2.03
N CYS A 119 9.03 -10.57 -1.24
CA CYS A 119 9.55 -11.92 -1.10
C CYS A 119 8.81 -12.72 -0.01
N ASP A 120 7.87 -12.11 0.71
CA ASP A 120 7.08 -12.81 1.73
C ASP A 120 5.88 -13.50 1.08
N PRO A 121 5.76 -14.84 1.16
CA PRO A 121 4.61 -15.56 0.59
C PRO A 121 3.29 -15.32 1.32
N LYS A 122 3.29 -14.60 2.45
CA LYS A 122 2.07 -14.19 3.18
C LYS A 122 1.49 -12.88 2.68
N ASP A 123 2.28 -12.12 1.93
CA ASP A 123 1.89 -10.81 1.45
C ASP A 123 0.94 -10.88 0.27
N PHE A 124 0.11 -9.86 0.17
CA PHE A 124 -0.80 -9.69 -0.95
C PHE A 124 -0.05 -9.05 -2.14
N ALA A 125 -0.13 -9.66 -3.31
CA ALA A 125 0.39 -9.08 -4.53
C ALA A 125 -0.59 -8.03 -5.07
N LEU A 126 -0.18 -6.77 -5.15
CA LEU A 126 -0.97 -5.70 -5.73
C LEU A 126 -0.91 -5.82 -7.25
N GLU A 127 -2.07 -6.00 -7.89
CA GLU A 127 -2.18 -6.21 -9.33
C GLU A 127 -2.93 -5.05 -10.01
N GLU A 128 -2.74 -4.91 -11.33
CA GLU A 128 -3.43 -3.87 -12.10
C GLU A 128 -4.95 -4.10 -12.06
N GLY A 129 -5.69 -3.13 -11.50
CA GLY A 129 -7.15 -3.17 -11.39
C GLY A 129 -7.69 -3.54 -10.00
N TYR A 130 -6.86 -4.01 -9.07
CA TYR A 130 -7.29 -4.38 -7.71
C TYR A 130 -6.27 -3.91 -6.66
N LEU A 131 -6.76 -3.11 -5.71
CA LEU A 131 -6.07 -2.72 -4.47
C LEU A 131 -6.94 -3.09 -3.27
#